data_AF-A0A1W1I2Q1-F1
#
_entry.id   AF-A0A1W1I2Q1-F1
#
_cell.length_a   1.000
_cell.length_b   1.000
_cell.length_c   1.000
_cell.angle_alpha   90.00
_cell.angle_beta   90.00
_cell.angle_gamma   90.00
#
_symmetry.space_group_name_H-M   'P 1'
#
loop_
_entity.id
_entity.type
_entity.pdbx_description
1 polymer ?
#
loop_
_entity_poly.entity_id
_entity_poly.type
_entity_poly.pdbx_seq_one_letter_code
_entity_poly.pdbx_strand_id
1 'polypeptide(L)'
;MSTKAMEAEEAILNMLQRYEVLAMEDLIVGRPDFTWGQLFLAVDRLSRTNVIALSRFGLSYHLRLMPCEDQLATPQGQKEPAARLTSKAEAYRAEIRA
;
A
#
# COMPACT_ATOMS: atom_id res chain seq x y z
N MET A 1 2.66 23.59 -11.99
CA MET A 1 2.42 22.33 -11.27
C MET A 1 1.24 22.57 -10.34
N SER A 2 0.23 21.69 -10.32
CA SER A 2 -1.01 21.92 -9.57
C SER A 2 -0.73 21.82 -8.07
N THR A 3 -0.79 22.94 -7.34
CA THR A 3 -0.48 23.03 -5.90
C THR A 3 -1.27 22.03 -5.05
N LYS A 4 -2.53 21.80 -5.44
CA LYS A 4 -3.45 20.83 -4.86
C LYS A 4 -2.91 19.38 -4.82
N ALA A 5 -2.07 19.00 -5.77
CA ALA A 5 -1.50 17.65 -5.80
C ALA A 5 -0.41 17.48 -4.72
N MET A 6 0.46 18.47 -4.55
CA MET A 6 1.47 18.47 -3.49
C MET A 6 0.81 18.53 -2.10
N GLU A 7 -0.25 19.32 -1.95
CA GLU A 7 -1.03 19.37 -0.70
C GLU A 7 -1.67 18.02 -0.36
N ALA A 8 -2.16 17.28 -1.36
CA ALA A 8 -2.72 15.94 -1.17
C ALA A 8 -1.65 14.92 -0.76
N GLU A 9 -0.47 14.97 -1.39
CA GLU A 9 0.67 14.12 -1.04
C GLU A 9 1.09 14.35 0.41
N GLU A 10 1.30 15.61 0.80
CA GLU A 10 1.69 15.98 2.16
C GLU A 10 0.63 15.54 3.18
N ALA A 11 -0.66 15.69 2.86
CA ALA A 11 -1.74 15.24 3.72
C ALA A 11 -1.72 13.71 3.94
N ILE A 12 -1.54 12.92 2.87
CA ILE A 12 -1.47 11.46 2.95
C ILE A 12 -0.29 11.04 3.82
N LEU A 13 0.88 11.65 3.61
CA LEU A 13 2.09 11.35 4.40
C LEU A 13 1.89 11.71 5.87
N ASN A 14 1.31 12.87 6.17
CA ASN A 14 1.00 13.27 7.55
C ASN A 14 0.03 12.29 8.25
N MET A 15 -0.94 11.74 7.52
CA MET A 15 -1.82 10.71 8.09
C MET A 15 -1.06 9.40 8.32
N LEU A 16 -0.26 8.95 7.36
CA LEU A 16 0.51 7.70 7.52
C LEU A 16 1.54 7.78 8.64
N GLN A 17 2.14 8.95 8.89
CA GLN A 17 3.01 9.18 10.04
C GLN A 17 2.29 9.01 11.38
N ARG A 18 0.98 9.24 11.43
CA ARG A 18 0.16 9.13 12.65
C ARG A 18 -0.42 7.73 12.86
N TYR A 19 -0.82 7.06 11.78
CA TYR A 19 -1.58 5.81 11.85
C TYR A 19 -0.80 4.57 11.38
N GLU A 20 0.42 4.74 10.86
CA GLU A 20 1.32 3.72 10.26
C GLU A 20 0.76 3.00 9.02
N VAL A 21 -0.51 2.64 9.04
CA VAL A 21 -1.26 1.98 7.98
C VAL A 21 -2.60 2.69 7.81
N LEU A 22 -3.00 2.96 6.57
CA LEU A 22 -4.30 3.54 6.25
C LEU A 22 -4.99 2.76 5.16
N ALA A 23 -6.31 2.58 5.25
CA ALA A 23 -7.08 2.16 4.09
C ALA A 23 -7.32 3.36 3.14
N MET A 24 -7.52 3.07 1.86
CA MET A 24 -7.87 4.10 0.88
C MET A 24 -9.19 4.80 1.24
N GLU A 25 -10.12 4.05 1.83
CA GLU A 25 -11.40 4.51 2.34
C GLU A 25 -11.22 5.51 3.49
N ASP A 26 -10.24 5.29 4.37
CA ASP A 26 -9.93 6.20 5.49
C ASP A 26 -9.40 7.54 4.98
N LEU A 27 -8.65 7.55 3.87
CA LEU A 27 -8.21 8.79 3.23
C LEU A 27 -9.38 9.61 2.69
N ILE A 28 -10.37 8.94 2.09
CA ILE A 28 -11.56 9.59 1.52
C ILE A 28 -12.40 10.21 2.64
N VAL A 29 -12.60 9.48 3.74
CA VAL A 29 -13.37 9.98 4.90
C VAL A 29 -12.60 11.06 5.66
N GLY A 30 -11.29 10.87 5.85
CA GLY A 30 -10.45 11.77 6.64
C GLY A 30 -10.04 13.06 5.93
N ARG A 31 -10.10 13.11 4.60
CA ARG A 31 -9.70 14.27 3.78
C ARG A 31 -10.76 14.63 2.74
N PRO A 32 -11.94 15.12 3.16
CA PRO A 32 -13.00 15.56 2.24
C PRO A 32 -12.59 16.77 1.38
N ASP A 33 -11.51 17.45 1.74
CA ASP A 33 -10.96 18.61 1.02
C ASP A 33 -10.35 18.24 -0.35
N PHE A 34 -10.08 16.96 -0.57
CA PHE A 34 -9.54 16.44 -1.83
C PHE A 34 -10.55 15.57 -2.55
N THR A 35 -10.58 15.71 -3.87
CA THR A 35 -11.39 14.80 -4.70
C THR A 35 -10.75 13.42 -4.74
N TRP A 36 -11.55 12.40 -5.03
CA TRP A 36 -11.05 11.04 -5.20
C TRP A 36 -9.92 10.95 -6.24
N GLY A 37 -10.04 11.69 -7.35
CA GLY A 37 -8.99 11.75 -8.37
C GLY A 37 -7.69 12.39 -7.87
N GLN A 38 -7.78 13.41 -7.00
CA GLN A 38 -6.60 14.03 -6.41
C GLN A 38 -5.88 13.09 -5.44
N LEU A 39 -6.63 12.41 -4.58
CA LEU A 39 -6.07 11.40 -3.68
C LEU A 39 -5.44 10.24 -4.47
N PHE A 40 -6.14 9.73 -5.48
CA PHE A 40 -5.63 8.63 -6.31
C PHE A 40 -4.33 8.99 -7.02
N LEU A 41 -4.26 10.19 -7.64
CA LEU A 41 -3.05 10.66 -8.31
C LEU A 41 -1.88 10.86 -7.33
N ALA A 42 -2.16 11.39 -6.13
CA ALA A 42 -1.16 11.55 -5.09
C ALA A 42 -0.62 10.19 -4.61
N VAL A 43 -1.52 9.22 -4.37
CA VAL A 43 -1.15 7.84 -4.01
C VAL A 43 -0.33 7.17 -5.11
N ASP A 44 -0.76 7.24 -6.37
CA ASP A 44 -0.02 6.66 -7.51
C ASP A 44 1.38 7.28 -7.63
N ARG A 45 1.50 8.60 -7.50
CA ARG A 45 2.78 9.29 -7.55
C ARG A 45 3.70 8.88 -6.39
N LEU A 46 3.21 8.91 -5.16
CA LEU A 46 3.98 8.51 -3.97
C LEU A 46 4.41 7.05 -4.02
N SER A 47 3.57 6.18 -4.57
CA SER A 47 3.88 4.76 -4.75
C SER A 47 4.96 4.54 -5.80
N ARG A 48 4.90 5.24 -6.94
CA ARG A 48 5.95 5.18 -7.99
C ARG A 48 7.29 5.72 -7.53
N THR A 49 7.29 6.66 -6.58
CA THR A 49 8.52 7.20 -5.98
C THR A 49 9.00 6.40 -4.77
N ASN A 50 8.44 5.22 -4.50
CA ASN A 50 8.78 4.36 -3.36
C ASN A 50 8.69 5.07 -2.00
N VAL A 51 7.83 6.08 -1.86
CA VAL A 51 7.59 6.74 -0.57
C VAL A 51 6.55 5.96 0.24
N ILE A 52 5.58 5.36 -0.46
CA ILE A 52 4.54 4.53 0.16
C ILE A 52 4.41 3.19 -0.57
N ALA A 53 4.07 2.16 0.18
CA ALA A 53 3.66 0.87 -0.34
C ALA A 53 2.13 0.81 -0.42
N LEU A 54 1.61 0.42 -1.58
CA LEU A 54 0.21 0.09 -1.76
C LEU A 54 0.06 -1.43 -1.75
N SER A 55 -0.76 -1.94 -0.83
CA SER A 55 -1.00 -3.37 -0.65
C SER A 55 -2.49 -3.66 -0.65
N ARG A 56 -2.91 -4.74 -1.30
CA ARG A 56 -4.32 -5.13 -1.35
C ARG A 56 -4.60 -6.19 -0.29
N PHE A 57 -5.56 -5.91 0.58
CA PHE A 57 -6.07 -6.86 1.58
C PHE A 57 -7.57 -7.08 1.34
N GLY A 58 -7.92 -8.21 0.73
CA GLY A 58 -9.29 -8.50 0.31
C GLY A 58 -9.77 -7.54 -0.80
N LEU A 59 -10.78 -6.73 -0.48
CA LEU A 59 -11.35 -5.73 -1.38
C LEU A 59 -10.84 -4.31 -1.14
N SER A 60 -10.04 -4.09 -0.09
CA SER A 60 -9.55 -2.77 0.29
C SER A 60 -8.05 -2.63 0.04
N TYR A 61 -7.66 -1.42 -0.32
CA TYR A 61 -6.26 -1.04 -0.54
C TYR A 61 -5.73 -0.34 0.70
N HIS A 62 -4.58 -0.80 1.17
CA HIS A 62 -3.91 -0.26 2.34
C HIS A 62 -2.57 0.36 1.94
N LEU A 63 -2.31 1.51 2.52
CA LEU A 63 -1.12 2.31 2.33
C LEU A 63 -0.25 2.21 3.58
N ARG A 64 1.06 2.13 3.37
CA ARG A 64 2.08 2.19 4.42
C ARG A 64 3.24 3.05 3.96
N LEU A 65 3.93 3.70 4.89
CA LEU A 65 5.21 4.33 4.55
C LEU A 65 6.22 3.23 4.21
N MET A 66 6.99 3.46 3.15
CA MET A 66 8.18 2.66 2.93
C MET A 66 9.24 3.09 3.95
N PRO A 67 10.02 2.15 4.51
CA PRO A 67 11.22 2.52 5.23
C PRO A 67 12.10 3.34 4.29
N CYS A 68 12.61 4.46 4.78
CA CYS A 68 13.60 5.26 4.07
C CYS A 68 14.87 4.42 3.94
N GLU A 69 14.96 3.60 2.89
CA GLU A 69 16.21 2.94 2.52
C GLU A 69 17.13 4.02 1.96
N ASP A 70 17.97 4.57 2.83
CA ASP A 70 19.17 5.29 2.41
C ASP A 70 19.87 4.45 1.34
N GLN A 71 20.06 5.05 0.18
CA GLN A 71 20.30 4.39 -1.10
C GLN A 71 21.43 3.37 -1.02
N LEU A 72 21.09 2.07 -1.10
CA LEU A 72 22.01 1.05 -1.59
C LEU A 72 21.29 0.06 -2.51
N ALA A 73 21.25 0.44 -3.79
CA ALA A 73 21.12 -0.38 -4.98
C ALA A 73 20.70 -1.85 -4.82
N THR A 74 19.57 -2.22 -5.43
CA THR A 74 19.60 -3.26 -6.48
C THR A 74 18.45 -3.05 -7.49
N PRO A 75 18.69 -3.12 -8.80
CA PRO A 75 17.63 -3.33 -9.79
C PRO A 75 17.26 -4.81 -9.81
N GLN A 76 16.06 -5.18 -9.37
CA GLN A 76 15.41 -6.43 -9.74
C GLN A 76 13.93 -6.09 -9.99
N GLY A 77 13.42 -6.08 -11.23
CA GLY A 77 13.64 -7.10 -12.23
C GLY A 77 12.85 -8.33 -11.80
N GLN A 78 11.73 -8.58 -12.48
CA GLN A 78 10.81 -9.71 -12.28
C GLN A 78 11.51 -10.98 -11.77
N LYS A 79 11.04 -11.49 -10.63
CA LYS A 79 11.09 -12.91 -10.30
C LYS A 79 9.90 -13.25 -9.42
N GLU A 80 8.85 -13.75 -10.07
CA GLU A 80 8.10 -14.85 -9.50
C GLU A 80 9.02 -16.08 -9.56
N PRO A 81 9.30 -16.75 -8.42
CA PRO A 81 9.56 -18.17 -8.45
C PRO A 81 8.47 -18.89 -7.65
N ALA A 82 7.75 -19.74 -8.36
CA ALA A 82 6.93 -20.78 -7.77
C ALA A 82 7.78 -21.67 -6.85
N ALA A 83 7.53 -21.62 -5.54
CA ALA A 83 7.91 -22.69 -4.62
C ALA A 83 7.04 -22.67 -3.35
N ARG A 84 6.01 -23.52 -3.37
CA ARG A 84 5.50 -24.33 -2.25
C ARG A 84 5.42 -23.65 -0.87
N LEU A 85 4.23 -23.15 -0.55
CA LEU A 85 3.68 -23.20 0.81
C LEU A 85 2.39 -24.04 0.81
N THR A 86 2.49 -25.29 0.38
CA THR A 86 1.62 -26.35 0.88
C THR A 86 2.14 -26.76 2.26
N SER A 87 1.78 -26.02 3.31
CA SER A 87 2.04 -26.46 4.69
C SER A 87 1.08 -25.88 5.74
N LYS A 88 -0.13 -25.46 5.32
CA LYS A 88 -1.22 -25.21 6.28
C LYS A 88 -2.62 -25.57 5.76
N ALA A 89 -2.82 -25.59 4.44
CA ALA A 89 -4.08 -26.02 3.83
C ALA A 89 -4.26 -27.54 3.76
N GLU A 90 -3.19 -28.35 3.86
CA GLU A 90 -3.28 -29.82 3.90
C GLU A 90 -3.66 -30.35 5.30
N ALA A 91 -3.38 -29.60 6.37
CA ALA A 91 -3.75 -30.01 7.72
C ALA A 91 -5.29 -30.08 7.92
N TYR A 92 -6.06 -29.28 7.18
CA TYR A 92 -7.53 -29.24 7.33
C TYR A 92 -8.26 -30.33 6.51
N ARG A 93 -7.60 -30.99 5.55
CA ARG A 93 -8.22 -32.04 4.72
C ARG A 93 -8.13 -33.44 5.31
N ALA A 94 -7.32 -33.63 6.35
CA ALA A 94 -7.20 -34.92 7.03
C ALA A 94 -8.23 -35.13 8.16
N GLU A 95 -8.87 -34.06 8.66
CA GLU A 95 -9.83 -34.15 9.77
C GLU A 95 -11.29 -34.38 9.34
N ILE A 96 -11.63 -34.23 8.05
CA ILE A 96 -13.01 -34.44 7.54
C ILE A 96 -13.16 -35.83 6.87
N ARG A 97 -12.39 -36.82 7.31
CA ARG A 97 -12.59 -38.23 6.92
C ARG A 97 -12.19 -39.20 8.03
N ALA A 98 -12.63 -38.91 9.24
CA ALA A 98 -12.70 -39.87 10.34
C ALA A 98 -14.16 -39.98 10.79
#